data_AF-O65070-F1
#
_entry.id   AF-O65070-F1
#
_cell.length_a   1.000
_cell.length_b   1.000
_cell.length_c   1.000
_cell.angle_alpha   90.00
_cell.angle_beta   90.00
_cell.angle_gamma   90.00
#
_symmetry.space_group_name_H-M   'P 1'
#
loop_
_entity.id
_entity.type
_entity.pdbx_description
1 polymer ?
#
loop_
_entity_poly.entity_id
_entity_poly.type
_entity_poly.pdbx_seq_one_letter_code
_entity_poly.pdbx_strand_id
1 'polypeptide(L)'
;TGIVSFSYVQKVSEKVSLASDFMYNHMSRDSTASVGYDYLLRQCRLRGRIDTNGCVAAYLEERLNMGVNFVLSAEIDHWKKDYKFGFGMTVGEL
;
A
#
# COMPACT_ATOMS: atom_id res chain seq x y z
N THR A 1 -27.64 -5.01 -5.11
CA THR A 1 -26.97 -6.12 -5.82
C THR A 1 -25.66 -5.60 -6.39
N GLY A 2 -24.48 -5.73 -5.81
CA GLY A 2 -23.89 -6.45 -4.68
C GLY A 2 -22.40 -6.45 -5.05
N ILE A 3 -21.50 -5.91 -4.24
CA ILE A 3 -20.06 -5.88 -4.55
C ILE A 3 -19.50 -7.27 -4.24
N VAL A 4 -18.76 -7.86 -5.18
CA VAL A 4 -18.06 -9.12 -4.95
C VAL A 4 -16.58 -8.80 -4.78
N SER A 5 -16.01 -9.13 -3.63
CA SER A 5 -14.58 -8.94 -3.35
C SER A 5 -13.93 -10.25 -2.95
N PHE A 6 -12.81 -10.58 -3.59
CA PHE A 6 -11.93 -11.67 -3.25
C PHE A 6 -10.61 -11.09 -2.76
N SER A 7 -10.16 -11.54 -1.60
CA SER A 7 -8.89 -11.11 -1.02
C SER A 7 -8.05 -12.34 -0.73
N TYR A 8 -6.84 -12.37 -1.27
CA TYR A 8 -5.88 -13.44 -1.07
C TYR A 8 -4.62 -12.86 -0.46
N VAL A 9 -4.29 -13.30 0.75
CA VAL A 9 -3.07 -12.91 1.44
C VAL A 9 -2.17 -14.13 1.58
N GLN A 10 -0.97 -14.03 1.03
CA GLN A 10 0.03 -15.06 1.12
C GLN A 10 1.24 -14.54 1.90
N LYS A 11 1.43 -15.09 3.10
CA LYS A 11 2.61 -14.84 3.90
C LYS A 11 3.77 -15.69 3.39
N VAL A 12 4.70 -15.08 2.66
CA VAL A 12 5.86 -15.77 2.07
C VAL A 12 6.96 -15.98 3.12
N SER A 13 7.08 -15.06 4.06
CA SER A 13 8.05 -15.13 5.16
C SER A 13 7.54 -14.37 6.39
N GLU A 14 8.24 -14.44 7.52
CA GLU A 14 7.93 -13.57 8.68
C GLU A 14 8.01 -12.08 8.34
N LYS A 15 8.89 -11.74 7.39
CA LYS A 15 9.16 -10.35 6.98
C LYS A 15 8.41 -9.94 5.73
N VAL A 16 7.82 -10.87 4.99
CA VAL A 16 7.26 -10.60 3.65
C VAL A 16 5.87 -11.19 3.53
N SER A 17 4.90 -10.33 3.28
CA SER A 17 3.53 -10.69 2.97
C SER A 17 3.15 -10.14 1.60
N LEU A 18 2.55 -10.99 0.77
CA LEU A 18 1.95 -10.58 -0.49
C LEU A 18 0.44 -10.58 -0.32
N ALA A 19 -0.23 -9.61 -0.91
CA ALA A 19 -1.67 -9.48 -0.92
C ALA A 19 -2.16 -9.24 -2.34
N SER A 20 -3.23 -9.91 -2.72
CA SER A 20 -3.90 -9.72 -4.00
C SER A 20 -5.39 -9.62 -3.74
N ASP A 21 -5.99 -8.50 -4.12
CA ASP A 21 -7.40 -8.22 -3.96
C ASP A 21 -8.06 -8.07 -5.33
N PHE A 22 -9.21 -8.68 -5.53
CA PHE A 22 -10.02 -8.55 -6.73
C PHE A 22 -11.43 -8.13 -6.35
N MET A 23 -11.86 -6.96 -6.80
CA MET A 23 -13.17 -6.41 -6.52
C MET A 23 -13.95 -6.23 -7.82
N TYR A 24 -15.15 -6.76 -7.86
CA TYR A 24 -16.07 -6.66 -8.99
C TYR A 24 -17.35 -5.97 -8.53
N ASN A 25 -17.63 -4.80 -9.13
CA ASN A 25 -18.84 -4.05 -8.86
C ASN A 25 -19.85 -4.27 -10.00
N HIS A 26 -20.90 -5.04 -9.70
CA HIS A 26 -21.98 -5.32 -10.66
C HIS A 26 -22.78 -4.07 -11.07
N MET A 27 -22.83 -3.04 -10.22
CA MET A 27 -23.62 -1.83 -10.46
C MET A 27 -22.91 -0.88 -11.44
N SER A 28 -21.59 -0.74 -11.33
CA SER A 28 -20.78 0.10 -12.21
C SER A 28 -20.16 -0.67 -13.39
N ARG A 29 -20.28 -2.01 -13.41
CA ARG A 29 -19.54 -2.91 -14.32
C ARG A 29 -18.02 -2.77 -14.26
N ASP A 30 -17.50 -2.21 -13.16
CA ASP A 30 -16.08 -2.02 -12.95
C ASP A 30 -15.48 -3.23 -12.22
N SER A 31 -14.34 -3.70 -12.73
CA SER A 31 -13.51 -4.71 -12.10
C SER A 31 -12.17 -4.10 -11.72
N THR A 32 -11.82 -4.12 -10.44
CA THR A 32 -10.55 -3.62 -9.94
C THR A 32 -9.80 -4.75 -9.26
N ALA A 33 -8.75 -5.23 -9.93
CA ALA A 33 -7.72 -6.04 -9.31
C ALA A 33 -6.62 -5.13 -8.72
N SER A 34 -6.13 -5.50 -7.55
CA SER A 34 -5.12 -4.82 -6.75
C SER A 34 -4.10 -5.87 -6.32
N VAL A 35 -2.82 -5.59 -6.44
CA VAL A 35 -1.75 -6.45 -5.92
C VAL A 35 -0.82 -5.60 -5.09
N GLY A 36 -0.43 -6.10 -3.93
CA GLY A 36 0.46 -5.42 -3.02
C GLY A 36 1.41 -6.35 -2.30
N TYR A 37 2.42 -5.74 -1.70
CA TYR A 37 3.40 -6.40 -0.87
C TYR A 37 3.63 -5.57 0.40
N ASP A 38 3.85 -6.24 1.52
CA ASP A 38 4.25 -5.67 2.80
C ASP A 38 5.54 -6.34 3.23
N TYR A 39 6.59 -5.54 3.32
CA TYR A 39 7.93 -5.94 3.69
C TYR A 39 8.29 -5.30 5.03
N LEU A 40 8.28 -6.10 6.09
CA LEU A 40 8.49 -5.70 7.47
C LEU A 40 9.88 -6.14 7.93
N LEU A 41 10.80 -5.18 8.08
CA LEU A 41 12.08 -5.35 8.77
C LEU A 41 11.99 -4.81 10.21
N ARG A 42 13.05 -5.03 10.99
CA ARG A 42 13.14 -4.52 12.38
C ARG A 42 13.10 -2.99 12.46
N GLN A 43 13.69 -2.29 11.49
CA GLN A 43 13.84 -0.83 11.50
C GLN A 43 13.13 -0.15 10.32
N CYS A 44 12.53 -0.90 9.41
CA CYS A 44 11.96 -0.34 8.19
C CYS A 44 10.75 -1.19 7.77
N ARG A 45 9.70 -0.56 7.27
CA ARG A 45 8.53 -1.20 6.71
C ARG A 45 8.19 -0.58 5.37
N LEU A 46 8.33 -1.36 4.32
CA LEU A 46 8.00 -0.95 2.95
C LEU A 46 6.72 -1.65 2.52
N ARG A 47 5.77 -0.90 1.98
CA ARG A 47 4.56 -1.42 1.36
C ARG A 47 4.41 -0.85 -0.03
N GLY A 48 4.02 -1.69 -0.97
CA GLY A 48 3.64 -1.27 -2.31
C GLY A 48 2.28 -1.85 -2.66
N ARG A 49 1.52 -1.12 -3.45
CA ARG A 49 0.25 -1.54 -4.01
C ARG A 49 0.14 -1.03 -5.45
N ILE A 50 -0.37 -1.86 -6.33
CA ILE A 50 -0.63 -1.55 -7.73
C ILE A 50 -2.04 -2.03 -8.05
N ASP A 51 -2.84 -1.12 -8.58
CA ASP A 51 -4.22 -1.38 -8.99
C ASP A 51 -4.37 -1.31 -10.51
N THR A 52 -5.26 -2.12 -11.05
CA THR A 52 -5.62 -2.18 -12.49
C THR A 52 -6.22 -0.89 -13.04
N ASN A 53 -6.65 0.03 -12.16
CA ASN A 53 -7.13 1.36 -12.56
C ASN A 53 -5.98 2.34 -12.88
N GLY A 54 -4.72 1.89 -12.88
CA GLY A 54 -3.55 2.73 -13.13
C GLY A 54 -3.08 3.52 -11.91
N CYS A 55 -3.54 3.15 -10.71
CA CYS A 55 -3.08 3.71 -9.46
C CYS A 55 -1.94 2.85 -8.88
N VAL A 56 -0.82 3.50 -8.57
CA VAL A 56 0.33 2.89 -7.90
C VAL A 56 0.57 3.63 -6.60
N ALA A 57 0.61 2.91 -5.49
CA ALA A 57 0.91 3.46 -4.18
C ALA A 57 2.15 2.79 -3.58
N ALA A 58 3.00 3.57 -2.95
CA ALA A 58 4.15 3.12 -2.20
C ALA A 58 4.19 3.82 -0.84
N TYR A 59 4.59 3.08 0.19
CA TYR A 59 4.68 3.57 1.55
C TYR A 59 5.93 3.01 2.20
N LEU A 60 6.80 3.87 2.71
CA LEU A 60 8.04 3.50 3.37
C LEU A 60 8.06 4.15 4.75
N GLU A 61 8.08 3.33 5.80
CA GLU A 61 8.27 3.76 7.17
C GLU A 61 9.66 3.32 7.64
N GLU A 62 10.47 4.24 8.13
CA GLU A 62 11.82 4.00 8.62
C GLU A 62 11.98 4.53 10.05
N ARG A 63 12.38 3.63 10.95
CA ARG A 63 12.63 3.90 12.36
C ARG A 63 14.13 4.11 12.57
N LEU A 64 14.53 5.37 12.57
CA LEU A 64 15.93 5.78 12.57
C LEU A 64 16.61 5.60 13.94
N ASN A 65 15.94 5.90 15.07
CA ASN A 65 16.41 5.65 16.46
C ASN A 65 15.38 6.15 17.50
N MET A 66 15.62 5.93 18.82
CA MET A 66 14.69 6.29 19.94
C MET A 66 14.00 7.65 19.72
N GLY A 67 12.73 7.59 19.36
CA GLY A 67 11.87 8.77 19.19
C GLY A 67 11.61 9.19 17.75
N VAL A 68 12.41 8.86 16.73
CA VAL A 68 12.20 9.39 15.36
C VAL A 68 11.68 8.31 14.41
N ASN A 69 10.48 8.54 13.86
CA ASN A 69 9.89 7.74 12.80
C ASN A 69 9.74 8.60 11.53
N PHE A 70 10.37 8.14 10.45
CA PHE A 70 10.29 8.78 9.15
C PHE A 70 9.33 8.00 8.26
N VAL A 71 8.40 8.68 7.61
CA VAL A 71 7.39 8.09 6.76
C VAL A 71 7.44 8.77 5.41
N LEU A 72 7.47 7.99 4.36
CA LEU A 72 7.34 8.43 2.98
C LEU A 72 6.12 7.73 2.39
N SER A 73 5.30 8.47 1.68
CA SER A 73 4.20 7.94 0.90
C SER A 73 4.22 8.52 -0.50
N ALA A 74 3.86 7.71 -1.47
CA ALA A 74 3.69 8.14 -2.84
C ALA A 74 2.45 7.46 -3.39
N GLU A 75 1.59 8.22 -4.06
CA GLU A 75 0.45 7.71 -4.80
C GLU A 75 0.46 8.35 -6.18
N ILE A 76 0.38 7.51 -7.19
CA ILE A 76 0.52 7.87 -8.59
C ILE A 76 -0.73 7.36 -9.30
N ASP A 77 -1.60 8.26 -9.74
CA ASP A 77 -2.73 7.96 -10.61
C ASP A 77 -2.33 8.29 -12.05
N HIS A 78 -1.93 7.28 -12.82
CA HIS A 78 -1.51 7.46 -14.21
C HIS A 78 -2.65 7.90 -15.13
N TRP A 79 -3.89 7.54 -14.82
CA TRP A 79 -5.04 7.91 -15.64
C TRP A 79 -5.36 9.39 -15.50
N LYS A 80 -5.39 9.89 -14.26
CA LYS A 80 -5.63 11.31 -13.97
C LYS A 80 -4.38 12.17 -14.09
N LYS A 81 -3.20 11.55 -14.25
CA LYS A 81 -1.88 12.21 -14.19
C LYS A 81 -1.70 12.99 -12.89
N ASP A 82 -2.27 12.47 -11.80
CA ASP A 82 -2.18 13.06 -10.47
C ASP A 82 -1.09 12.31 -9.69
N TYR A 83 -0.12 13.06 -9.18
CA TYR A 83 1.05 12.50 -8.50
C TYR A 83 1.15 13.14 -7.12
N LYS A 84 0.89 12.34 -6.09
CA LYS A 84 0.88 12.77 -4.70
C LYS A 84 2.06 12.15 -3.99
N PHE A 85 2.93 12.99 -3.47
CA PHE A 85 4.05 12.58 -2.65
C PHE A 85 3.87 13.19 -1.27
N GLY A 86 3.95 12.34 -0.25
CA GLY A 86 3.88 12.71 1.15
C GLY A 86 5.16 12.28 1.86
N PHE A 87 5.59 13.11 2.80
CA PHE A 87 6.60 12.71 3.77
C PHE A 87 6.14 13.20 5.14
N GLY A 88 6.47 12.43 6.16
CA GLY A 88 6.12 12.69 7.54
C GLY A 88 7.31 12.33 8.41
N MET A 89 7.52 13.11 9.44
CA MET A 89 8.50 12.80 10.46
C MET A 89 7.82 12.98 11.81
N THR A 90 7.75 11.90 12.57
CA THR A 90 7.20 11.91 13.91
C THR A 90 8.37 11.83 14.88
N VAL A 91 8.45 12.81 15.77
CA VAL A 91 9.39 12.82 16.90
C VAL A 91 8.56 12.55 18.15
N GLY A 92 8.73 11.37 18.74
CA GLY A 92 8.23 11.01 20.05
C GLY A 92 9.18 11.57 21.10
N GLU A 93 8.69 12.54 21.86
CA GLU A 93 9.30 13.01 23.11
C GLU A 93 9.22 11.87 24.14
N LEU A 94 10.34 11.59 24.83
CA LEU A 94 10.41 10.64 25.94
C LEU A 94 9.62 11.14 27.15
#